data_AF-A0AAV0ZHQ2-F1
#
_entry.id   AF-A0AAV0ZHQ2-F1
#
_cell.length_a   1.000
_cell.length_b   1.000
_cell.length_c   1.000
_cell.angle_alpha   90.00
_cell.angle_beta   90.00
_cell.angle_gamma   90.00
#
_symmetry.space_group_name_H-M   'P 1'
#
loop_
_entity.id
_entity.type
_entity.pdbx_description
1 polymer ?
#
loop_
_entity_poly.entity_id
_entity_poly.type
_entity_poly.pdbx_seq_one_letter_code
_entity_poly.pdbx_strand_id
1 'polypeptide(L)'
;MRDMGREIIREESPRRPEERSRLWFHEDVVDVLSIQNGKEGVLGLALKLPRANAKCFSTKAFEKMESLRLLQHDEVKLDGDFEYVSRDLRWLSWNGLSQIPINFYRENLVSIELKNNNLELLGNKTLVCVLIFVFHTS
;
A
#
# COMPACT_ATOMS: atom_id res chain seq x y z
N MET A 1 -3.25 19.04 11.54
CA MET A 1 -3.26 18.99 10.05
C MET A 1 -3.37 17.57 9.54
N ARG A 2 -2.59 16.59 10.05
CA ARG A 2 -2.63 15.16 9.64
C ARG A 2 -3.99 14.45 9.76
N ASP A 3 -4.91 14.99 10.55
CA ASP A 3 -6.22 14.36 10.79
C ASP A 3 -7.27 14.83 9.80
N MET A 4 -7.09 16.01 9.19
CA MET A 4 -8.09 16.58 8.29
C MET A 4 -8.15 15.83 6.95
N GLY A 5 -7.01 15.48 6.35
CA GLY A 5 -7.03 14.71 5.11
C GLY A 5 -7.45 13.25 5.32
N ARG A 6 -7.17 12.66 6.49
CA ARG A 6 -7.74 11.36 6.87
C ARG A 6 -9.26 11.43 7.02
N GLU A 7 -9.78 12.50 7.60
CA GLU A 7 -11.23 12.69 7.73
C GLU A 7 -11.90 12.95 6.38
N ILE A 8 -11.27 13.69 5.46
CA ILE A 8 -11.75 13.84 4.08
C ILE A 8 -11.87 12.47 3.40
N ILE A 9 -10.87 11.60 3.57
CA ILE A 9 -10.91 10.24 3.03
C ILE A 9 -12.00 9.39 3.68
N ARG A 10 -12.19 9.55 4.98
CA ARG A 10 -13.31 8.90 5.67
C ARG A 10 -14.65 9.40 5.14
N GLU A 11 -14.77 10.68 4.81
CA GLU A 11 -15.97 11.30 4.25
C GLU A 11 -16.28 10.83 2.81
N GLU A 12 -15.27 10.41 2.01
CA GLU A 12 -15.50 9.82 0.68
C GLU A 12 -16.48 8.63 0.76
N SER A 13 -16.29 7.78 1.78
CA SER A 13 -17.25 6.71 2.09
C SER A 13 -17.22 6.35 3.59
N PRO A 14 -18.09 6.95 4.40
CA PRO A 14 -18.03 6.82 5.86
C PRO A 14 -18.22 5.38 6.37
N ARG A 15 -18.99 4.57 5.64
CA ARG A 15 -19.40 3.22 6.06
C ARG A 15 -18.75 2.10 5.25
N ARG A 16 -18.16 2.41 4.10
CA ARG A 16 -17.69 1.40 3.14
C ARG A 16 -16.24 1.70 2.78
N PRO A 17 -15.29 1.26 3.62
CA PRO A 17 -13.89 1.57 3.42
C PRO A 17 -13.38 1.10 2.05
N GLU A 18 -13.91 -0.01 1.51
CA GLU A 18 -13.53 -0.54 0.21
C GLU A 18 -13.82 0.41 -0.97
N GLU A 19 -14.71 1.39 -0.79
CA GLU A 19 -15.07 2.37 -1.82
C GLU A 19 -14.25 3.66 -1.75
N ARG A 20 -13.38 3.79 -0.73
CA ARG A 20 -12.52 4.97 -0.58
C ARG A 20 -11.34 4.89 -1.55
N SER A 21 -10.88 6.05 -2.00
CA SER A 21 -9.67 6.14 -2.83
C SER A 21 -8.42 5.70 -2.09
N ARG A 22 -8.41 5.83 -0.76
CA ARG A 22 -7.26 5.58 0.10
C ARG A 22 -7.67 4.84 1.38
N LEU A 23 -6.87 3.84 1.75
CA LEU A 23 -7.02 3.05 2.97
C LEU A 23 -5.83 3.26 3.89
N TRP A 24 -6.05 3.99 4.99
CA TRP A 24 -5.00 4.35 5.96
C TRP A 24 -5.22 3.83 7.37
N PHE A 25 -6.49 3.70 7.78
CA PHE A 25 -6.80 3.15 9.09
C PHE A 25 -6.56 1.64 9.05
N HIS A 26 -5.74 1.16 9.98
CA HIS A 26 -5.35 -0.24 10.03
C HIS A 26 -6.57 -1.17 10.15
N GLU A 27 -7.60 -0.76 10.88
CA GLU A 27 -8.89 -1.47 11.01
C GLU A 27 -9.54 -1.67 9.63
N ASP A 28 -9.74 -0.58 8.88
CA ASP A 28 -10.31 -0.62 7.53
C ASP A 28 -9.49 -1.48 6.56
N VAL A 29 -8.16 -1.34 6.60
CA VAL A 29 -7.24 -2.12 5.76
C VAL A 29 -7.35 -3.61 6.09
N VAL A 30 -7.37 -3.95 7.38
CA VAL A 30 -7.52 -5.34 7.84
C VAL A 30 -8.84 -5.90 7.35
N ASP A 31 -9.94 -5.17 7.49
CA ASP A 31 -11.26 -5.63 7.08
C ASP A 31 -11.31 -5.86 5.57
N VAL A 32 -10.94 -4.86 4.76
CA VAL A 32 -10.96 -4.95 3.29
C VAL A 32 -10.08 -6.09 2.77
N LEU A 33 -8.87 -6.27 3.31
CA LEU A 33 -7.96 -7.33 2.88
C LEU A 33 -8.37 -8.72 3.38
N SER A 34 -8.96 -8.84 4.58
CA SER A 34 -9.36 -10.13 5.14
C SER A 34 -10.47 -10.81 4.32
N ILE A 35 -11.39 -10.02 3.79
CA ILE A 35 -12.49 -10.53 2.94
C ILE A 35 -12.22 -10.36 1.43
N GLN A 36 -11.02 -9.89 1.05
CA GLN A 36 -10.61 -9.67 -0.35
C GLN A 36 -11.62 -8.82 -1.14
N ASN A 37 -12.15 -7.77 -0.51
CA ASN A 37 -13.20 -6.92 -1.06
C ASN A 37 -12.67 -5.57 -1.54
N GLY A 38 -11.37 -5.46 -1.81
CA GLY A 38 -10.80 -4.29 -2.48
C GLY A 38 -11.55 -3.96 -3.77
N LYS A 39 -11.64 -2.67 -4.10
CA LYS A 39 -12.26 -2.18 -5.32
C LYS A 39 -11.26 -1.45 -6.19
N GLU A 40 -11.60 -1.34 -7.46
CA GLU A 40 -10.81 -0.66 -8.48
C GLU A 40 -10.50 0.79 -8.09
N GLY A 41 -11.42 1.47 -7.40
CA GLY A 41 -11.24 2.86 -6.96
C GLY A 41 -10.14 3.08 -5.91
N VAL A 42 -9.61 2.02 -5.29
CA VAL A 42 -8.54 2.12 -4.29
C VAL A 42 -7.22 2.44 -5.00
N LEU A 43 -6.75 3.68 -4.84
CA LEU A 43 -5.48 4.17 -5.39
C LEU A 43 -4.32 3.97 -4.42
N GLY A 44 -4.60 3.87 -3.13
CA GLY A 44 -3.60 3.89 -2.08
C GLY A 44 -3.92 3.03 -0.87
N LEU A 45 -2.94 2.27 -0.38
CA LEU A 45 -3.11 1.37 0.76
C LEU A 45 -1.88 1.41 1.69
N ALA A 46 -2.13 1.66 2.98
CA ALA A 46 -1.12 1.62 4.03
C ALA A 46 -1.33 0.43 4.98
N LEU A 47 -0.61 -0.64 4.72
CA LEU A 47 -0.59 -1.86 5.51
C LEU A 47 0.48 -1.74 6.62
N LYS A 48 0.10 -1.02 7.68
CA LYS A 48 0.89 -0.89 8.91
C LYS A 48 0.12 -1.49 10.07
N LEU A 49 0.56 -2.66 10.53
CA LEU A 49 -0.04 -3.31 11.69
C LEU A 49 0.87 -3.17 12.91
N PRO A 50 0.30 -3.02 14.12
CA PRO A 50 1.09 -3.15 15.35
C PRO A 50 1.76 -4.52 15.40
N ARG A 51 3.01 -4.60 15.88
CA ARG A 51 3.79 -5.85 16.01
C ARG A 51 3.08 -7.00 16.70
N ALA A 52 2.16 -6.69 17.61
CA ALA A 52 1.35 -7.69 18.33
C ALA A 52 0.33 -8.40 17.42
N ASN A 53 -0.02 -7.82 16.27
CA ASN A 53 -1.02 -8.31 15.34
C ASN A 53 -0.36 -8.86 14.08
N ALA A 54 0.44 -9.92 14.24
CA ALA A 54 1.06 -10.63 13.13
C ALA A 54 -0.04 -11.30 12.26
N LYS A 55 -0.55 -10.55 11.28
CA LYS A 55 -1.53 -11.05 10.31
C LYS A 55 -0.83 -11.35 8.99
N CYS A 56 -1.29 -12.41 8.33
CA CYS A 56 -0.87 -12.75 6.98
C CYS A 56 -2.04 -12.47 6.04
N PHE A 57 -1.79 -11.78 4.93
CA PHE A 57 -2.79 -11.56 3.88
C PHE A 57 -2.33 -12.22 2.58
N SER A 58 -3.27 -12.81 1.86
CA SER A 58 -2.98 -13.28 0.50
C SER A 58 -2.82 -12.08 -0.44
N THR A 59 -1.84 -12.12 -1.33
CA THR A 59 -1.69 -11.12 -2.39
C THR A 59 -2.91 -11.06 -3.32
N LYS A 60 -3.73 -12.10 -3.39
CA LYS A 60 -5.03 -12.09 -4.09
C LYS A 60 -6.00 -11.03 -3.57
N ALA A 61 -5.81 -10.55 -2.33
CA ALA A 61 -6.61 -9.44 -1.80
C ALA A 61 -6.44 -8.14 -2.61
N PHE A 62 -5.34 -7.99 -3.36
CA PHE A 62 -5.07 -6.84 -4.22
C PHE A 62 -5.59 -7.00 -5.65
N GLU A 63 -6.05 -8.19 -6.05
CA GLU A 63 -6.38 -8.52 -7.45
C GLU A 63 -7.41 -7.56 -8.06
N LYS A 64 -8.41 -7.15 -7.27
CA LYS A 64 -9.47 -6.22 -7.70
C LYS A 64 -9.10 -4.74 -7.56
N MET A 65 -7.95 -4.42 -6.97
CA MET A 65 -7.46 -3.05 -6.78
C MET A 65 -6.58 -2.64 -7.97
N GLU A 66 -7.12 -2.77 -9.18
CA GLU A 66 -6.36 -2.59 -10.42
C GLU A 66 -5.77 -1.18 -10.58
N SER A 67 -6.37 -0.15 -9.98
CA SER A 67 -5.84 1.22 -9.99
C SER A 67 -4.88 1.53 -8.82
N LEU A 68 -4.45 0.53 -8.05
CA LEU A 68 -3.57 0.75 -6.91
C LEU A 68 -2.21 1.30 -7.38
N ARG A 69 -1.90 2.53 -6.95
CA ARG A 69 -0.67 3.23 -7.31
C ARG A 69 0.34 3.26 -6.17
N LEU A 70 -0.13 3.15 -4.93
CA LEU A 70 0.64 3.50 -3.76
C LEU A 70 0.45 2.43 -2.68
N LEU A 71 1.50 1.65 -2.41
CA LEU A 71 1.46 0.57 -1.44
C LEU A 71 2.54 0.78 -0.38
N GLN A 72 2.11 0.92 0.87
CA GLN A 72 3.00 0.89 2.01
C GLN A 72 2.77 -0.39 2.79
N HIS A 73 3.84 -1.15 3.01
CA HIS A 73 3.83 -2.40 3.72
C HIS A 73 4.89 -2.38 4.83
N ASP A 74 4.46 -2.53 6.07
CA ASP A 74 5.32 -2.44 7.25
C ASP A 74 5.07 -3.60 8.21
N GLU A 75 6.05 -4.50 8.33
CA GLU A 75 6.06 -5.63 9.28
C GLU A 75 4.87 -6.61 9.17
N VAL A 76 4.15 -6.61 8.04
CA VAL A 76 3.07 -7.58 7.74
C VAL A 76 3.63 -8.74 6.90
N LYS A 77 2.97 -9.90 6.89
CA LYS A 77 3.31 -10.97 5.94
C LYS A 77 2.30 -10.97 4.80
N LEU A 78 2.82 -10.98 3.58
CA LEU A 78 2.02 -11.25 2.39
C LEU A 78 2.38 -12.64 1.87
N ASP A 79 1.35 -13.42 1.59
CA ASP A 79 1.47 -14.78 1.07
C ASP A 79 0.97 -14.86 -0.38
N GLY A 80 1.71 -15.59 -1.21
CA GLY A 80 1.46 -15.74 -2.64
C GLY A 80 2.28 -14.80 -3.53
N ASP A 81 1.94 -14.80 -4.81
CA ASP A 81 2.67 -14.10 -5.86
C ASP A 81 2.28 -12.63 -5.95
N PHE A 82 3.24 -11.78 -6.33
CA PHE A 82 3.01 -10.35 -6.50
C PHE A 82 2.44 -9.98 -7.88
N GLU A 83 2.02 -10.98 -8.67
CA GLU A 83 1.31 -10.79 -9.93
C GLU A 83 -0.08 -10.15 -9.75
N TYR A 84 -0.70 -10.36 -8.58
CA TYR A 84 -2.00 -9.80 -8.20
C TYR A 84 -1.92 -8.34 -7.74
N VAL A 85 -0.71 -7.80 -7.54
CA VAL A 85 -0.53 -6.39 -7.23
C VAL A 85 -0.64 -5.60 -8.54
N SER A 86 -1.36 -4.48 -8.49
CA SER A 86 -1.59 -3.63 -9.66
C SER A 86 -0.31 -3.31 -10.43
N ARG A 87 -0.40 -3.41 -11.75
CA ARG A 87 0.65 -3.00 -12.68
C ARG A 87 0.82 -1.48 -12.77
N ASP A 88 -0.13 -0.71 -12.23
CA ASP A 88 -0.09 0.75 -12.17
C ASP A 88 0.66 1.26 -10.93
N LEU A 89 1.24 0.37 -10.12
CA LEU A 89 1.96 0.75 -8.92
C LEU A 89 3.11 1.71 -9.26
N ARG A 90 3.03 2.92 -8.69
CA ARG A 90 4.01 4.01 -8.86
C ARG A 90 4.95 4.11 -7.66
N TRP A 91 4.49 3.75 -6.47
CA TRP A 91 5.30 3.80 -5.26
C TRP A 91 5.07 2.60 -4.36
N LEU A 92 6.18 2.06 -3.85
CA LEU A 92 6.22 0.94 -2.93
C LEU A 92 7.16 1.24 -1.76
N SER A 93 6.64 1.25 -0.54
CA SER A 93 7.45 1.21 0.68
C SER A 93 7.32 -0.15 1.31
N TRP A 94 8.41 -0.89 1.46
CA TRP A 94 8.39 -2.23 2.02
C TRP A 94 9.46 -2.41 3.08
N ASN A 95 9.02 -2.60 4.34
CA ASN A 95 9.89 -2.95 5.45
C ASN A 95 10.04 -4.47 5.61
N GLY A 96 11.28 -4.96 5.75
CA GLY A 96 11.55 -6.38 6.04
C GLY A 96 11.59 -7.31 4.82
N LEU A 97 11.63 -6.76 3.61
CA LEU A 97 11.74 -7.54 2.38
C LEU A 97 13.19 -7.96 2.11
N SER A 98 13.51 -9.24 2.29
CA SER A 98 14.86 -9.75 2.04
C SER A 98 15.24 -9.72 0.55
N GLN A 99 14.28 -9.93 -0.36
CA GLN A 99 14.47 -9.94 -1.81
C GLN A 99 13.20 -9.49 -2.53
N ILE A 100 13.34 -8.76 -3.63
CA ILE A 100 12.18 -8.34 -4.44
C ILE A 100 11.65 -9.57 -5.19
N PRO A 101 10.35 -9.89 -5.10
CA PRO A 101 9.76 -11.00 -5.82
C PRO A 101 10.07 -10.92 -7.32
N ILE A 102 10.36 -12.07 -7.92
CA ILE A 102 10.68 -12.19 -9.35
C ILE A 102 9.47 -11.77 -10.20
N ASN A 103 8.26 -12.13 -9.75
CA ASN A 103 7.00 -11.84 -10.43
C ASN A 103 6.44 -10.43 -10.15
N PHE A 104 7.22 -9.55 -9.51
CA PHE A 104 6.79 -8.18 -9.23
C PHE A 104 6.99 -7.29 -10.46
N TYR A 105 5.90 -6.74 -10.99
CA TYR A 105 5.91 -5.83 -12.13
C TYR A 105 6.45 -4.44 -11.72
N ARG A 106 7.52 -3.97 -12.39
CA ARG A 106 8.27 -2.76 -11.98
C ARG A 106 8.28 -1.64 -13.02
N GLU A 107 7.75 -1.85 -14.22
CA GLU A 107 7.91 -0.91 -15.34
C GLU A 107 7.28 0.47 -15.05
N ASN A 108 6.18 0.49 -14.29
CA ASN A 108 5.50 1.73 -13.90
C ASN A 108 6.01 2.33 -12.59
N LEU A 109 6.90 1.64 -11.88
CA LEU A 109 7.35 2.05 -10.55
C LEU A 109 8.26 3.26 -10.65
N VAL A 110 7.87 4.35 -10.00
CA VAL A 110 8.64 5.59 -9.96
C VAL A 110 9.61 5.60 -8.78
N SER A 111 9.23 4.96 -7.67
CA SER A 111 10.03 4.95 -6.45
C SER A 111 9.77 3.71 -5.60
N ILE A 112 10.86 3.14 -5.08
CA ILE A 112 10.84 2.05 -4.11
C ILE A 112 11.63 2.45 -2.86
N GLU A 113 11.04 2.23 -1.69
CA GLU A 113 11.68 2.43 -0.39
C GLU A 113 11.75 1.08 0.33
N LEU A 114 12.95 0.52 0.46
CA LEU A 114 13.18 -0.73 1.17
C LEU A 114 13.76 -0.41 2.55
N LYS A 115 13.03 -0.74 3.63
CA LYS A 115 13.48 -0.51 5.01
C LYS A 115 14.02 -1.81 5.60
N ASN A 116 15.05 -1.68 6.43
CA ASN A 116 15.74 -2.77 7.15
C ASN A 116 16.49 -3.79 6.28
N ASN A 117 16.90 -3.42 5.07
CA ASN A 117 17.90 -4.16 4.30
C ASN A 117 18.92 -3.17 3.75
N ASN A 118 20.20 -3.58 3.66
CA ASN A 118 21.33 -2.78 3.14
C ASN A 118 21.22 -2.47 1.62
N LEU A 119 20.01 -2.45 1.07
CA LEU A 119 19.72 -2.21 -0.34
C LEU A 119 19.34 -0.74 -0.51
N GLU A 120 20.35 0.12 -0.65
CA GLU A 120 20.16 1.42 -1.28
C GLU A 120 20.00 1.24 -2.80
N LEU A 121 19.08 2.03 -3.38
CA LEU A 121 18.90 2.40 -4.81
C LEU A 121 17.91 1.59 -5.67
N LEU A 122 16.91 2.32 -6.24
CA LEU A 122 16.93 2.83 -7.63
C LEU A 122 15.73 3.80 -7.89
N GLY A 123 16.00 4.97 -8.50
CA GLY A 123 14.99 5.81 -9.20
C GLY A 123 14.75 7.25 -8.72
N ASN A 124 15.47 8.22 -9.31
CA ASN A 124 15.25 9.69 -9.37
C ASN A 124 14.69 10.44 -8.13
N LYS A 125 15.58 11.21 -7.49
CA LYS A 125 15.42 11.98 -6.23
C LYS A 125 14.39 13.13 -6.22
N THR A 126 13.57 13.33 -7.26
CA THR A 126 12.73 14.55 -7.36
C THR A 126 11.22 14.31 -7.18
N LEU A 127 10.72 13.07 -7.29
CA LEU A 127 9.28 12.76 -7.07
C LEU A 127 8.97 12.07 -5.74
N VAL A 128 9.98 11.49 -5.10
CA VAL A 128 9.85 10.74 -3.83
C VAL A 128 9.29 11.61 -2.70
N CYS A 129 9.67 12.90 -2.66
CA CYS A 129 9.13 13.82 -1.65
C CYS A 129 7.64 14.08 -1.85
N VAL A 130 7.15 14.31 -3.08
CA VAL A 130 5.75 14.70 -3.30
C VAL A 130 4.77 13.57 -2.97
N LEU A 131 5.11 12.32 -3.31
CA LEU A 131 4.28 11.17 -2.97
C LEU A 131 4.27 10.89 -1.46
N ILE A 132 5.41 11.06 -0.77
CA ILE A 132 5.48 10.97 0.69
C ILE A 132 4.67 12.11 1.34
N PHE A 133 4.68 13.34 0.81
CA PHE A 133 3.85 14.41 1.35
C PHE A 133 2.35 14.09 1.20
N VAL A 134 1.92 13.44 0.13
CA VAL A 134 0.53 12.98 -0.05
C VAL A 134 0.19 11.74 0.81
N PHE A 135 1.17 10.90 1.16
CA PHE A 135 1.00 9.68 1.97
C PHE A 135 1.23 9.87 3.48
N HIS A 136 1.96 10.89 3.89
CA HIS A 136 2.40 11.11 5.26
C HIS A 136 1.83 12.41 5.87
N THR A 137 1.36 13.34 5.04
CA THR A 137 0.76 14.60 5.49
C THR A 137 -0.40 15.03 4.60
N SER A 138 -1.59 14.53 4.89
CA SER A 138 -2.85 15.30 4.91
C SER A 138 -3.86 14.54 5.73
#